data_AF-A0AAJ2JRC8-F1
#
_entry.id   AF-A0AAJ2JRC8-F1
#
_cell.length_a   1.000
_cell.length_b   1.000
_cell.length_c   1.000
_cell.angle_alpha   90.00
_cell.angle_beta   90.00
_cell.angle_gamma   90.00
#
_symmetry.space_group_name_H-M   'P 1'
#
loop_
_entity.id
_entity.type
_entity.pdbx_description
1 polymer ?
#
loop_
_entity_poly.entity_id
_entity_poly.type
_entity_poly.pdbx_seq_one_letter_code
_entity_poly.pdbx_strand_id
1 'polypeptide(L)'
;MFDFLKKKFKEIAEKIVRKQKEIEEEKEKILKKPELVIEEKVEEKIPEIREEVKEVRKNKSLLSRIKEKIVKKVLEKKLKREDIEPLLSDLEFELIEADVAFEVAEKIKNDLIKELDGKEIKRGKEKEVVIEAMRKSLSEILSLPQINLENEIKNKKHYLIVFFGFNGSGKTTTIAKVANYLIKRGFTCVLAAGDTFRAASIEQLEEHAKRIGVPIVKQKYGADPAAVIFDAKKYAEAKKIDVILADTAGRSYTNENLMEELKKIVRVNRPDLKVLVIDSLTGNDAVNQAKFYNEIGIDAVIFTKLDVNEKGGAILSVSYLLKKPILFVCDGQNYENIKYFDKDEFINNILNFERE
;
A
#
# COMPACT_ATOMS: atom_id res chain seq x y z
N MET A 1 41.29 14.53 0.39
CA MET A 1 39.89 14.89 0.76
C MET A 1 39.02 13.66 1.01
N PHE A 2 39.11 12.60 0.19
CA PHE A 2 38.39 11.33 0.39
C PHE A 2 38.79 10.53 1.66
N ASP A 3 40.08 10.51 2.02
CA ASP A 3 40.54 9.77 3.22
C ASP A 3 40.09 10.41 4.54
N PHE A 4 39.95 11.73 4.55
CA PHE A 4 39.42 12.48 5.69
C PHE A 4 37.94 12.17 5.94
N LEU A 5 37.15 12.04 4.86
CA LEU A 5 35.74 11.66 4.92
C LEU A 5 35.58 10.20 5.39
N LYS A 6 36.35 9.25 4.83
CA LYS A 6 36.33 7.85 5.30
C LYS A 6 36.66 7.72 6.78
N LYS A 7 37.64 8.49 7.28
CA LYS A 7 38.02 8.49 8.70
C LYS A 7 36.89 9.03 9.58
N LYS A 8 36.23 10.12 9.17
CA LYS A 8 35.05 10.66 9.86
C LYS A 8 33.86 9.69 9.87
N PHE A 9 33.57 9.03 8.75
CA PHE A 9 32.49 8.05 8.67
C PHE A 9 32.74 6.85 9.58
N LYS A 10 33.99 6.39 9.68
CA LYS A 10 34.38 5.30 10.58
C LYS A 10 34.23 5.70 12.05
N GLU A 11 34.63 6.91 12.44
CA GLU A 11 34.42 7.44 13.80
C GLU A 11 32.94 7.58 14.16
N ILE A 12 32.08 7.97 13.21
CA ILE A 12 30.63 8.08 13.41
C ILE A 12 30.00 6.69 13.57
N ALA A 13 30.38 5.72 12.72
CA ALA A 13 29.89 4.35 12.82
C ALA A 13 30.30 3.70 14.15
N GLU A 14 31.55 3.88 14.59
CA GLU A 14 32.02 3.38 15.88
C GLU A 14 31.26 4.00 17.06
N LYS A 15 30.90 5.29 17.00
CA LYS A 15 30.06 5.95 18.01
C LYS A 15 28.63 5.39 18.05
N ILE A 16 28.03 5.11 16.89
CA ILE A 16 26.68 4.54 16.81
C ILE A 16 26.64 3.13 17.42
N VAL A 17 27.63 2.29 17.07
CA VAL A 17 27.73 0.92 17.60
C VAL A 17 27.94 0.93 19.12
N ARG A 18 28.74 1.86 19.64
CA ARG A 18 28.97 1.99 21.08
C ARG A 18 27.69 2.39 21.82
N LYS A 19 26.94 3.33 21.27
CA LYS A 19 25.67 3.81 21.84
C LYS A 19 24.57 2.75 21.77
N GLN A 20 24.55 1.91 20.73
CA GLN A 20 23.65 0.75 20.64
C GLN A 20 23.95 -0.30 21.71
N LYS A 21 25.23 -0.60 21.96
CA LYS A 21 25.63 -1.53 23.04
C LYS A 21 25.27 -1.00 24.43
N GLU A 22 25.46 0.28 24.68
CA GLU A 22 25.04 0.91 25.95
C GLU A 22 23.52 0.78 26.18
N ILE A 23 22.72 0.96 25.13
CA ILE A 23 21.25 0.80 25.19
C ILE A 23 20.84 -0.67 25.40
N GLU A 24 21.55 -1.64 24.80
CA GLU A 24 21.28 -3.06 25.02
C GLU A 24 21.65 -3.52 26.43
N GLU A 25 22.80 -3.07 26.95
CA GLU A 25 23.22 -3.36 28.33
C GLU A 25 22.27 -2.72 29.37
N GLU A 26 21.72 -1.54 29.06
CA GLU A 26 20.73 -0.88 29.91
C GLU A 26 19.37 -1.61 29.84
N LYS A 27 18.95 -2.07 28.66
CA LYS A 27 17.75 -2.92 28.48
C LYS A 27 17.86 -4.25 29.22
N GLU A 28 19.02 -4.91 29.18
CA GLU A 28 19.25 -6.17 29.93
C GLU A 28 19.24 -5.96 31.45
N LYS A 29 19.70 -4.79 31.94
CA LYS A 29 19.60 -4.42 33.36
C LYS A 29 18.16 -4.15 33.79
N ILE A 30 17.32 -3.62 32.90
CA ILE A 30 15.90 -3.31 33.17
C ILE A 30 15.05 -4.59 33.16
N LEU A 31 15.40 -5.61 32.36
CA LEU A 31 14.62 -6.84 32.20
C LEU A 31 14.69 -7.84 33.38
N LYS A 32 15.44 -7.52 34.46
CA LYS A 32 15.67 -8.42 35.62
C LYS A 32 14.93 -8.03 36.91
N LYS A 33 13.89 -7.20 36.86
CA LYS A 33 13.03 -6.92 38.03
C LYS A 33 11.55 -7.18 37.71
N PRO A 34 10.74 -7.69 38.67
CA PRO A 34 9.34 -8.00 38.43
C PRO A 34 8.49 -6.72 38.35
N GLU A 35 7.37 -6.84 37.62
CA GLU A 35 6.38 -5.81 37.31
C GLU A 35 5.89 -5.00 38.51
N LEU A 36 6.04 -3.66 38.41
CA LEU A 36 5.06 -2.60 38.63
C LEU A 36 5.79 -1.30 38.99
N VAL A 37 5.18 -0.19 38.56
CA VAL A 37 5.58 1.21 38.77
C VAL A 37 6.65 1.72 37.78
N ILE A 38 6.23 2.59 36.86
CA ILE A 38 6.62 4.01 36.73
C ILE A 38 6.34 4.41 35.28
N GLU A 39 5.12 4.87 35.04
CA GLU A 39 4.63 5.41 33.76
C GLU A 39 4.93 6.92 33.63
N GLU A 40 5.94 7.47 34.31
CA GLU A 40 6.01 8.93 34.51
C GLU A 40 7.37 9.62 34.29
N LYS A 41 8.37 8.99 33.66
CA LYS A 41 9.70 9.64 33.47
C LYS A 41 10.35 9.60 32.08
N VAL A 42 9.63 9.18 31.03
CA VAL A 42 10.20 9.10 29.68
C VAL A 42 9.71 10.22 28.73
N GLU A 43 8.74 11.04 29.15
CA GLU A 43 8.15 12.08 28.27
C GLU A 43 8.94 13.39 28.13
N GLU A 44 9.99 13.64 28.92
CA GLU A 44 10.65 14.96 28.91
C GLU A 44 11.90 15.11 28.00
N LYS A 45 12.29 14.11 27.19
CA LYS A 45 13.49 14.24 26.32
C LYS A 45 13.34 13.80 24.86
N ILE A 46 12.11 13.63 24.39
CA ILE A 46 11.79 13.27 22.99
C ILE A 46 11.40 14.48 22.08
N PRO A 47 11.03 15.68 22.56
CA PRO A 47 10.64 16.78 21.66
C PRO A 47 11.80 17.38 20.84
N GLU A 48 12.98 17.58 21.42
CA GLU A 48 14.07 18.36 20.79
C GLU A 48 14.70 17.67 19.57
N ILE A 49 14.74 16.34 19.55
CA ILE A 49 15.28 15.58 18.39
C ILE A 49 14.26 15.55 17.24
N ARG A 50 12.96 15.74 17.52
CA ARG A 50 11.91 15.74 16.48
C ARG A 50 11.77 17.09 15.78
N GLU A 51 12.13 18.20 16.42
CA GLU A 51 12.11 19.52 15.78
C GLU A 51 13.36 19.77 14.93
N GLU A 52 14.56 19.37 15.37
CA GLU A 52 15.78 19.48 14.54
C GLU A 52 15.73 18.60 13.27
N VAL A 53 14.98 17.49 13.28
CA VAL A 53 14.77 16.64 12.09
C VAL A 53 13.68 17.21 11.16
N LYS A 54 12.78 18.05 11.66
CA LYS A 54 11.75 18.72 10.84
C LYS A 54 12.30 19.95 10.11
N GLU A 55 13.21 20.71 10.71
CA GLU A 55 13.72 21.95 10.11
C GLU A 55 14.71 21.74 8.94
N VAL A 56 15.31 20.55 8.80
CA VAL A 56 16.26 20.23 7.71
C VAL A 56 15.59 19.62 6.47
N ARG A 57 14.26 19.36 6.51
CA ARG A 57 13.53 18.65 5.44
C ARG A 57 12.74 19.55 4.47
N LYS A 58 13.15 20.80 4.26
CA LYS A 58 12.88 21.50 2.99
C LYS A 58 13.89 21.06 1.92
N ASN A 59 13.90 19.77 1.62
CA ASN A 59 14.70 19.24 0.53
C ASN A 59 13.86 19.20 -0.73
N LYS A 60 14.28 19.96 -1.75
CA LYS A 60 13.76 19.89 -3.12
C LYS A 60 13.46 18.43 -3.52
N SER A 61 12.34 18.22 -4.20
CA SER A 61 11.90 16.89 -4.66
C SER A 61 13.04 16.07 -5.24
N LEU A 62 13.11 14.80 -4.88
CA LEU A 62 14.16 13.88 -5.24
C LEU A 62 14.41 13.77 -6.76
N LEU A 63 13.30 13.76 -7.53
CA LEU A 63 13.31 13.88 -8.99
C LEU A 63 14.01 15.15 -9.47
N SER A 64 13.94 16.23 -8.71
CA SER A 64 14.64 17.48 -9.00
C SER A 64 16.17 17.36 -8.86
N ARG A 65 16.67 16.51 -7.95
CA ARG A 65 18.11 16.28 -7.74
C ARG A 65 18.70 15.42 -8.85
N ILE A 66 17.99 14.35 -9.21
CA ILE A 66 18.36 13.52 -10.36
C ILE A 66 18.29 14.35 -11.65
N LYS A 67 17.24 15.18 -11.80
CA LYS A 67 17.11 16.19 -12.86
C LYS A 67 18.34 17.10 -12.90
N GLU A 68 18.74 17.72 -11.77
CA GLU A 68 19.92 18.60 -11.73
C GLU A 68 21.22 17.87 -12.13
N LYS A 69 21.41 16.62 -11.68
CA LYS A 69 22.60 15.82 -12.01
C LYS A 69 22.63 15.36 -13.48
N ILE A 70 21.50 14.90 -14.02
CA ILE A 70 21.38 14.49 -15.44
C ILE A 70 21.54 15.71 -16.34
N VAL A 71 20.88 16.83 -16.04
CA VAL A 71 21.03 18.10 -16.76
C VAL A 71 22.51 18.52 -16.83
N LYS A 72 23.24 18.41 -15.72
CA LYS A 72 24.67 18.79 -15.69
C LYS A 72 25.53 17.94 -16.62
N LYS A 73 25.26 16.64 -16.77
CA LYS A 73 26.00 15.75 -17.69
C LYS A 73 25.58 15.89 -19.16
N VAL A 74 24.30 16.17 -19.42
CA VAL A 74 23.78 16.37 -20.80
C VAL A 74 24.39 17.60 -21.48
N LEU A 75 24.77 18.62 -20.72
CA LEU A 75 25.45 19.81 -21.24
C LEU A 75 26.81 19.50 -21.91
N GLU A 76 27.37 18.30 -21.69
CA GLU A 76 28.76 18.01 -22.04
C GLU A 76 28.94 17.03 -23.22
N LYS A 77 27.93 16.23 -23.66
CA LYS A 77 27.96 15.32 -24.85
C LYS A 77 26.67 14.49 -25.03
N LYS A 78 26.62 13.70 -26.12
CA LYS A 78 25.65 12.59 -26.34
C LYS A 78 25.68 11.65 -25.13
N LEU A 79 24.50 11.36 -24.57
CA LEU A 79 24.38 10.52 -23.39
C LEU A 79 24.80 9.09 -23.71
N LYS A 80 25.89 8.64 -23.10
CA LYS A 80 26.29 7.23 -23.11
C LYS A 80 25.83 6.58 -21.82
N ARG A 81 25.52 5.29 -21.90
CA ARG A 81 25.21 4.45 -20.73
C ARG A 81 26.14 4.68 -19.53
N GLU A 82 27.45 4.70 -19.75
CA GLU A 82 28.49 4.89 -18.72
C GLU A 82 28.29 6.19 -17.90
N ASP A 83 27.72 7.22 -18.52
CA ASP A 83 27.48 8.51 -17.88
C ASP A 83 26.17 8.52 -17.07
N ILE A 84 25.16 7.79 -17.55
CA ILE A 84 23.80 7.79 -17.01
C ILE A 84 23.66 6.78 -15.86
N GLU A 85 24.30 5.63 -15.97
CA GLU A 85 24.12 4.49 -15.07
C GLU A 85 24.41 4.80 -13.59
N PRO A 86 25.48 5.55 -13.22
CA PRO A 86 25.67 5.99 -11.84
C PRO A 86 24.56 6.91 -11.32
N LEU A 87 24.00 7.77 -12.19
CA LEU A 87 22.92 8.70 -11.81
C LEU A 87 21.60 7.96 -11.57
N LEU A 88 21.32 6.94 -12.37
CA LEU A 88 20.12 6.13 -12.21
C LEU A 88 20.27 5.10 -11.08
N SER A 89 21.49 4.75 -10.69
CA SER A 89 21.75 3.97 -9.47
C SER A 89 21.40 4.78 -8.23
N ASP A 90 21.74 6.08 -8.19
CA ASP A 90 21.27 6.97 -7.12
C ASP A 90 19.73 6.99 -7.06
N LEU A 91 19.05 7.14 -8.21
CA LEU A 91 17.58 7.09 -8.28
C LEU A 91 17.02 5.76 -7.77
N GLU A 92 17.63 4.63 -8.10
CA GLU A 92 17.22 3.32 -7.61
C GLU A 92 17.26 3.24 -6.08
N PHE A 93 18.34 3.69 -5.45
CA PHE A 93 18.44 3.74 -3.99
C PHE A 93 17.35 4.62 -3.38
N GLU A 94 17.07 5.77 -3.99
CA GLU A 94 16.06 6.68 -3.48
C GLU A 94 14.63 6.15 -3.67
N LEU A 95 14.35 5.41 -4.76
CA LEU A 95 13.08 4.68 -4.92
C LEU A 95 12.90 3.63 -3.81
N ILE A 96 13.98 2.93 -3.46
CA ILE A 96 13.96 1.96 -2.35
C ILE A 96 13.70 2.66 -1.01
N GLU A 97 14.31 3.82 -0.76
CA GLU A 97 14.00 4.66 0.41
C GLU A 97 12.55 5.20 0.41
N ALA A 98 11.96 5.32 -0.78
CA ALA A 98 10.54 5.64 -0.97
C ALA A 98 9.61 4.42 -0.86
N ASP A 99 10.10 3.32 -0.29
CA ASP A 99 9.35 2.08 -0.08
C ASP A 99 8.90 1.39 -1.37
N VAL A 100 9.64 1.60 -2.46
CA VAL A 100 9.52 0.82 -3.71
C VAL A 100 10.36 -0.45 -3.56
N ALA A 101 9.80 -1.59 -3.93
CA ALA A 101 10.52 -2.86 -3.93
C ALA A 101 11.73 -2.81 -4.86
N PHE A 102 12.82 -3.47 -4.46
CA PHE A 102 14.08 -3.47 -5.21
C PHE A 102 13.88 -3.83 -6.69
N GLU A 103 13.11 -4.88 -6.99
CA GLU A 103 12.87 -5.34 -8.36
C GLU A 103 12.13 -4.30 -9.22
N VAL A 104 11.31 -3.44 -8.58
CA VAL A 104 10.59 -2.36 -9.27
C VAL A 104 11.50 -1.16 -9.47
N ALA A 105 12.30 -0.80 -8.47
CA ALA A 105 13.30 0.26 -8.60
C ALA A 105 14.32 -0.08 -9.69
N GLU A 106 14.80 -1.33 -9.72
CA GLU A 106 15.71 -1.84 -10.74
C GLU A 106 15.07 -1.83 -12.13
N LYS A 107 13.79 -2.22 -12.25
CA LYS A 107 13.06 -2.10 -13.52
C LYS A 107 13.03 -0.65 -14.00
N ILE A 108 12.64 0.29 -13.13
CA ILE A 108 12.55 1.71 -13.48
C ILE A 108 13.92 2.22 -13.96
N LYS A 109 15.00 1.92 -13.22
CA LYS A 109 16.38 2.23 -13.61
C LYS A 109 16.69 1.70 -15.02
N ASN A 110 16.43 0.42 -15.27
CA ASN A 110 16.74 -0.23 -16.54
C ASN A 110 15.91 0.32 -17.71
N ASP A 111 14.64 0.64 -17.50
CA ASP A 111 13.79 1.30 -18.50
C ASP A 111 14.36 2.68 -18.86
N LEU A 112 14.81 3.45 -17.86
CA LEU A 112 15.42 4.76 -18.08
C LEU A 112 16.75 4.65 -18.83
N ILE A 113 17.62 3.68 -18.50
CA ILE A 113 18.85 3.43 -19.28
C ILE A 113 18.49 3.18 -20.74
N LYS A 114 17.54 2.27 -21.00
CA LYS A 114 17.11 1.91 -22.35
C LYS A 114 16.53 3.10 -23.11
N GLU A 115 15.78 3.96 -22.43
CA GLU A 115 15.18 5.14 -23.05
C GLU A 115 16.17 6.29 -23.27
N LEU A 116 17.23 6.41 -22.47
CA LEU A 116 18.14 7.56 -22.53
C LEU A 116 19.45 7.25 -23.26
N ASP A 117 19.89 5.99 -23.30
CA ASP A 117 21.15 5.59 -23.94
C ASP A 117 21.16 5.91 -25.43
N GLY A 118 22.19 6.65 -25.87
CA GLY A 118 22.36 7.06 -27.26
C GLY A 118 21.40 8.17 -27.74
N LYS A 119 20.47 8.67 -26.91
CA LYS A 119 19.64 9.83 -27.28
C LYS A 119 20.44 11.12 -27.26
N GLU A 120 20.27 11.90 -28.33
CA GLU A 120 20.73 13.28 -28.39
C GLU A 120 19.66 14.18 -27.81
N ILE A 121 19.94 14.73 -26.64
CA ILE A 121 19.00 15.60 -25.94
C ILE A 121 19.36 17.06 -26.25
N LYS A 122 18.37 17.81 -26.73
CA LYS A 122 18.53 19.26 -26.95
C LYS A 122 18.73 19.95 -25.61
N ARG A 123 19.67 20.89 -25.58
CA ARG A 123 19.91 21.74 -24.40
C ARG A 123 18.62 22.42 -23.95
N GLY A 124 18.27 22.29 -22.67
CA GLY A 124 17.03 22.80 -22.08
C GLY A 124 15.82 21.85 -22.17
N LYS A 125 15.95 20.67 -22.80
CA LYS A 125 14.88 19.65 -22.91
C LYS A 125 15.13 18.40 -22.06
N GLU A 126 16.19 18.38 -21.26
CA GLU A 126 16.62 17.26 -20.45
C GLU A 126 15.55 16.85 -19.42
N LYS A 127 14.94 17.85 -18.77
CA LYS A 127 13.86 17.65 -17.80
C LYS A 127 12.70 16.89 -18.43
N GLU A 128 12.27 17.34 -19.61
CA GLU A 128 11.13 16.76 -20.33
C GLU A 128 11.42 15.31 -20.70
N VAL A 129 12.61 15.03 -21.24
CA VAL A 129 13.01 13.68 -21.67
C VAL A 129 13.08 12.69 -20.49
N VAL A 130 13.65 13.09 -19.35
CA VAL A 130 13.71 12.21 -18.16
C VAL A 130 12.32 11.96 -17.59
N ILE A 131 11.49 13.01 -17.45
CA ILE A 131 10.12 12.87 -16.95
C ILE A 131 9.29 11.99 -17.88
N GLU A 132 9.47 12.12 -19.19
CA GLU A 132 8.78 11.28 -20.18
C GLU A 132 9.22 9.82 -20.09
N ALA A 133 10.53 9.55 -19.92
CA ALA A 133 11.04 8.20 -19.70
C ALA A 133 10.50 7.57 -18.40
N MET A 134 10.47 8.33 -17.30
CA MET A 134 9.86 7.88 -16.04
C MET A 134 8.37 7.64 -16.17
N ARG A 135 7.64 8.58 -16.79
CA ARG A 135 6.20 8.42 -17.05
C ARG A 135 5.93 7.14 -17.83
N LYS A 136 6.73 6.86 -18.86
CA LYS A 136 6.61 5.64 -19.65
C LYS A 136 6.82 4.40 -18.79
N SER A 137 7.91 4.32 -18.03
CA SER A 137 8.19 3.18 -17.14
C SER A 137 7.08 2.95 -16.10
N LEU A 138 6.61 4.01 -15.43
CA LEU A 138 5.51 3.94 -14.46
C LEU A 138 4.18 3.53 -15.12
N SER A 139 3.92 4.03 -16.34
CA SER A 139 2.72 3.66 -17.10
C SER A 139 2.71 2.19 -17.49
N GLU A 140 3.87 1.63 -17.83
CA GLU A 140 4.02 0.20 -18.11
C GLU A 140 3.78 -0.64 -16.84
N ILE A 141 4.32 -0.23 -15.69
CA ILE A 141 4.10 -0.90 -14.41
C ILE A 141 2.61 -0.89 -14.03
N LEU A 142 1.92 0.23 -14.29
CA LEU A 142 0.51 0.44 -13.97
C LEU A 142 -0.44 0.12 -15.14
N SER A 143 0.06 -0.58 -16.17
CA SER A 143 -0.76 -1.08 -17.26
C SER A 143 -1.54 -2.33 -16.82
N LEU A 144 -2.47 -2.12 -15.91
CA LEU A 144 -3.26 -3.16 -15.25
C LEU A 144 -4.62 -3.32 -15.95
N PRO A 145 -5.25 -4.51 -15.86
CA PRO A 145 -6.64 -4.67 -16.28
C PRO A 145 -7.54 -3.75 -15.46
N GLN A 146 -8.68 -3.36 -16.04
CA GLN A 146 -9.68 -2.54 -15.36
C GLN A 146 -10.95 -3.35 -15.10
N ILE A 147 -11.60 -3.09 -13.97
CA ILE A 147 -12.89 -3.67 -13.62
C ILE A 147 -13.87 -2.50 -13.43
N ASN A 148 -14.98 -2.54 -14.16
CA ASN A 148 -16.12 -1.68 -13.89
C ASN A 148 -17.09 -2.45 -12.98
N LEU A 149 -17.04 -2.16 -11.69
CA LEU A 149 -17.77 -2.94 -10.69
C LEU A 149 -19.29 -2.87 -10.92
N GLU A 150 -19.82 -1.72 -11.32
CA GLU A 150 -21.25 -1.58 -11.59
C GLU A 150 -21.73 -2.45 -12.74
N ASN A 151 -20.93 -2.58 -13.81
CA ASN A 151 -21.26 -3.44 -14.95
C ASN A 151 -21.20 -4.92 -14.57
N GLU A 152 -20.18 -5.34 -13.81
CA GLU A 152 -20.08 -6.71 -13.30
C GLU A 152 -21.31 -7.09 -12.46
N ILE A 153 -21.73 -6.20 -11.55
CA ILE A 153 -22.93 -6.41 -10.71
C ILE A 153 -24.20 -6.46 -11.57
N LYS A 154 -24.35 -5.59 -12.58
CA LYS A 154 -25.54 -5.61 -13.46
C LYS A 154 -25.64 -6.90 -14.28
N ASN A 155 -24.51 -7.49 -14.64
CA ASN A 155 -24.45 -8.72 -15.43
C ASN A 155 -24.70 -9.98 -14.59
N LYS A 156 -24.65 -9.89 -13.26
CA LYS A 156 -24.85 -11.03 -12.37
C LYS A 156 -25.54 -10.64 -11.07
N LYS A 157 -26.72 -11.23 -10.84
CA LYS A 157 -27.46 -11.08 -9.58
C LYS A 157 -26.69 -11.70 -8.40
N HIS A 158 -26.86 -11.11 -7.22
CA HIS A 158 -26.25 -11.60 -5.98
C HIS A 158 -24.72 -11.65 -6.05
N TYR A 159 -24.13 -10.60 -6.58
CA TYR A 159 -22.69 -10.49 -6.81
C TYR A 159 -21.94 -10.55 -5.48
N LEU A 160 -21.14 -11.59 -5.26
CA LEU A 160 -20.41 -11.82 -4.02
C LEU A 160 -18.98 -11.28 -4.11
N ILE A 161 -18.71 -10.26 -3.29
CA ILE A 161 -17.36 -9.71 -3.08
C ILE A 161 -16.85 -10.15 -1.72
N VAL A 162 -15.69 -10.79 -1.69
CA VAL A 162 -15.02 -11.19 -0.44
C VAL A 162 -13.75 -10.37 -0.28
N PHE A 163 -13.62 -9.72 0.87
CA PHE A 163 -12.51 -8.83 1.18
C PHE A 163 -11.50 -9.53 2.08
N PHE A 164 -10.25 -9.52 1.66
CA PHE A 164 -9.09 -10.10 2.33
C PHE A 164 -8.06 -9.01 2.66
N GLY A 165 -7.08 -9.34 3.50
CA GLY A 165 -6.02 -8.42 3.90
C GLY A 165 -5.77 -8.41 5.40
N PHE A 166 -4.71 -7.74 5.83
CA PHE A 166 -4.27 -7.77 7.22
C PHE A 166 -5.13 -6.98 8.20
N ASN A 167 -4.94 -7.27 9.48
CA ASN A 167 -5.48 -6.47 10.56
C ASN A 167 -4.91 -5.05 10.47
N GLY A 168 -5.77 -4.06 10.64
CA GLY A 168 -5.37 -2.66 10.54
C GLY A 168 -5.25 -2.11 9.10
N SER A 169 -5.41 -2.94 8.06
CA SER A 169 -5.37 -2.47 6.66
C SER A 169 -6.61 -1.66 6.23
N GLY A 170 -7.63 -1.59 7.10
CA GLY A 170 -8.87 -0.86 6.84
C GLY A 170 -9.95 -1.65 6.11
N LYS A 171 -9.91 -3.00 6.12
CA LYS A 171 -10.91 -3.88 5.48
C LYS A 171 -12.36 -3.53 5.83
N THR A 172 -12.73 -3.61 7.11
CA THR A 172 -14.11 -3.40 7.58
C THR A 172 -14.65 -2.02 7.19
N THR A 173 -13.83 -0.97 7.32
CA THR A 173 -14.17 0.38 6.86
C THR A 173 -14.28 0.47 5.34
N THR A 174 -13.39 -0.21 4.60
CA THR A 174 -13.43 -0.27 3.12
C THR A 174 -14.69 -0.98 2.63
N ILE A 175 -15.12 -2.05 3.29
CA ILE A 175 -16.39 -2.73 2.99
C ILE A 175 -17.56 -1.76 3.13
N ALA A 176 -17.61 -0.99 4.22
CA ALA A 176 -18.64 0.01 4.43
C ALA A 176 -18.61 1.13 3.39
N LYS A 177 -17.41 1.57 2.97
CA LYS A 177 -17.24 2.54 1.87
C LYS A 177 -17.74 2.01 0.53
N VAL A 178 -17.39 0.77 0.17
CA VAL A 178 -17.86 0.12 -1.05
C VAL A 178 -19.38 -0.06 -1.01
N ALA A 179 -19.95 -0.47 0.13
CA ALA A 179 -21.40 -0.54 0.32
C ALA A 179 -22.07 0.82 0.08
N ASN A 180 -21.60 1.88 0.75
CA ASN A 180 -22.13 3.23 0.58
C ASN A 180 -22.01 3.72 -0.88
N TYR A 181 -20.87 3.45 -1.52
CA TYR A 181 -20.61 3.77 -2.92
C TYR A 181 -21.65 3.14 -3.86
N LEU A 182 -21.99 1.87 -3.63
CA LEU A 182 -22.94 1.09 -4.43
C LEU A 182 -24.39 1.50 -4.16
N ILE A 183 -24.77 1.74 -2.90
CA ILE A 183 -26.11 2.22 -2.52
C ILE A 183 -26.42 3.57 -3.17
N LYS A 184 -25.46 4.50 -3.16
CA LYS A 184 -25.59 5.80 -3.84
C LYS A 184 -25.79 5.68 -5.35
N ARG A 185 -25.50 4.50 -5.94
CA ARG A 185 -25.71 4.17 -7.36
C ARG A 185 -26.94 3.31 -7.60
N GLY A 186 -27.77 3.08 -6.58
CA GLY A 186 -29.03 2.37 -6.69
C GLY A 186 -28.95 0.85 -6.51
N PHE A 187 -27.79 0.31 -6.11
CA PHE A 187 -27.66 -1.11 -5.81
C PHE A 187 -28.07 -1.41 -4.36
N THR A 188 -28.74 -2.54 -4.15
CA THR A 188 -29.01 -3.07 -2.81
C THR A 188 -27.84 -3.92 -2.33
N CYS A 189 -27.47 -3.77 -1.05
CA CYS A 189 -26.31 -4.45 -0.46
C CYS A 189 -26.70 -5.19 0.82
N VAL A 190 -25.99 -6.29 1.11
CA VAL A 190 -25.97 -6.97 2.42
C VAL A 190 -24.54 -7.23 2.84
N LEU A 191 -24.23 -7.00 4.13
CA LEU A 191 -22.91 -7.29 4.69
C LEU A 191 -22.88 -8.69 5.30
N ALA A 192 -21.75 -9.40 5.17
CA ALA A 192 -21.51 -10.67 5.84
C ALA A 192 -20.34 -10.55 6.82
N ALA A 193 -20.59 -10.79 8.10
CA ALA A 193 -19.59 -10.70 9.17
C ALA A 193 -18.73 -11.98 9.25
N GLY A 194 -17.89 -12.21 8.23
CA GLY A 194 -17.03 -13.39 8.16
C GLY A 194 -15.76 -13.30 9.01
N ASP A 195 -15.40 -12.16 9.59
CA ASP A 195 -14.41 -12.09 10.68
C ASP A 195 -15.02 -12.56 12.00
N THR A 196 -15.17 -13.88 12.13
CA THR A 196 -15.76 -14.51 13.33
C THR A 196 -14.77 -14.69 14.48
N PHE A 197 -13.50 -14.36 14.26
CA PHE A 197 -12.42 -14.50 15.24
C PHE A 197 -12.31 -13.32 16.19
N ARG A 198 -12.90 -12.17 15.85
CA ARG A 198 -12.85 -10.96 16.68
C ARG A 198 -14.26 -10.45 16.90
N ALA A 199 -14.78 -10.59 18.12
CA ALA A 199 -16.12 -10.11 18.47
C ALA A 199 -16.29 -8.62 18.14
N ALA A 200 -15.28 -7.80 18.46
CA ALA A 200 -15.25 -6.39 18.11
C ALA A 200 -15.31 -6.10 16.59
N SER A 201 -14.78 -6.99 15.73
CA SER A 201 -14.90 -6.81 14.27
C SER A 201 -16.35 -7.00 13.80
N ILE A 202 -17.08 -7.96 14.38
CA ILE A 202 -18.50 -8.18 14.09
C ILE A 202 -19.32 -6.95 14.50
N GLU A 203 -19.09 -6.44 15.71
CA GLU A 203 -19.77 -5.24 16.24
C GLU A 203 -19.45 -4.00 15.40
N GLN A 204 -18.19 -3.82 15.00
CA GLN A 204 -17.77 -2.72 14.14
C GLN A 204 -18.48 -2.76 12.78
N LEU A 205 -18.55 -3.94 12.14
CA LEU A 205 -19.24 -4.08 10.85
C LEU A 205 -20.76 -3.87 11.00
N GLU A 206 -21.35 -4.31 12.12
CA GLU A 206 -22.76 -4.06 12.43
C GLU A 206 -23.06 -2.58 12.62
N GLU A 207 -22.19 -1.85 13.32
CA GLU A 207 -22.36 -0.41 13.48
C GLU A 207 -22.29 0.31 12.13
N HIS A 208 -21.33 -0.06 11.26
CA HIS A 208 -21.28 0.44 9.90
C HIS A 208 -22.57 0.12 9.13
N ALA A 209 -23.06 -1.12 9.21
CA ALA A 209 -24.30 -1.55 8.56
C ALA A 209 -25.49 -0.69 8.98
N LYS A 210 -25.63 -0.44 10.29
CA LYS A 210 -26.67 0.43 10.86
C LYS A 210 -26.56 1.86 10.36
N ARG A 211 -25.35 2.43 10.33
CA ARG A 211 -25.10 3.81 9.89
C ARG A 211 -25.43 4.03 8.41
N ILE A 212 -25.13 3.05 7.55
CA ILE A 212 -25.39 3.15 6.10
C ILE A 212 -26.74 2.56 5.68
N GLY A 213 -27.49 1.96 6.62
CA GLY A 213 -28.85 1.45 6.38
C GLY A 213 -28.91 0.15 5.60
N VAL A 214 -27.93 -0.76 5.76
CA VAL A 214 -27.93 -2.08 5.09
C VAL A 214 -28.12 -3.23 6.08
N PRO A 215 -28.74 -4.34 5.65
CA PRO A 215 -28.77 -5.56 6.43
C PRO A 215 -27.36 -6.15 6.61
N ILE A 216 -27.20 -6.87 7.71
CA ILE A 216 -25.99 -7.65 8.03
C ILE A 216 -26.38 -9.08 8.40
N VAL A 217 -25.63 -10.04 7.88
CA VAL A 217 -25.68 -11.44 8.29
C VAL A 217 -24.46 -11.74 9.16
N LYS A 218 -24.72 -12.23 10.36
CA LYS A 218 -23.71 -12.59 11.36
C LYS A 218 -24.14 -13.84 12.11
N GLN A 219 -23.17 -14.59 12.60
CA GLN A 219 -23.37 -15.70 13.53
C GLN A 219 -22.68 -15.41 14.87
N LYS A 220 -22.67 -16.40 15.77
CA LYS A 220 -21.98 -16.30 17.06
C LYS A 220 -20.47 -16.21 16.84
N TYR A 221 -19.77 -15.59 17.78
CA TYR A 221 -18.30 -15.59 17.82
C TYR A 221 -17.74 -17.01 17.71
N GLY A 222 -16.67 -17.19 16.93
CA GLY A 222 -16.06 -18.50 16.68
C GLY A 222 -16.82 -19.39 15.69
N ALA A 223 -17.90 -18.90 15.06
CA ALA A 223 -18.57 -19.61 13.98
C ALA A 223 -17.67 -19.77 12.74
N ASP A 224 -18.02 -20.71 11.86
CA ASP A 224 -17.30 -20.92 10.60
C ASP A 224 -17.52 -19.74 9.63
N PRO A 225 -16.47 -18.96 9.26
CA PRO A 225 -16.60 -17.84 8.33
C PRO A 225 -17.27 -18.21 7.00
N ALA A 226 -16.96 -19.42 6.49
CA ALA A 226 -17.52 -19.89 5.23
C ALA A 226 -19.05 -20.08 5.31
N ALA A 227 -19.56 -20.48 6.48
CA ALA A 227 -20.99 -20.64 6.73
C ALA A 227 -21.71 -19.29 6.84
N VAL A 228 -21.10 -18.29 7.51
CA VAL A 228 -21.67 -16.93 7.60
C VAL A 228 -21.88 -16.33 6.21
N ILE A 229 -20.88 -16.47 5.33
CA ILE A 229 -20.95 -15.96 3.95
C ILE A 229 -21.99 -16.73 3.14
N PHE A 230 -22.10 -18.05 3.35
CA PHE A 230 -23.11 -18.87 2.70
C PHE A 230 -24.54 -18.43 3.08
N ASP A 231 -24.78 -18.16 4.36
CA ASP A 231 -26.06 -17.63 4.85
C ASP A 231 -26.37 -16.26 4.26
N ALA A 232 -25.35 -15.41 4.09
CA ALA A 232 -25.51 -14.11 3.45
C ALA A 232 -25.93 -14.23 1.97
N LYS A 233 -25.40 -15.22 1.23
CA LYS A 233 -25.87 -15.53 -0.13
C LYS A 233 -27.34 -15.94 -0.12
N LYS A 234 -27.75 -16.81 0.80
CA LYS A 234 -29.14 -17.26 0.94
C LYS A 234 -30.08 -16.11 1.29
N TYR A 235 -29.65 -15.22 2.18
CA TYR A 235 -30.38 -14.00 2.50
C TYR A 235 -30.55 -13.10 1.26
N ALA A 236 -29.47 -12.89 0.51
CA ALA A 236 -29.51 -12.06 -0.69
C ALA A 236 -30.44 -12.64 -1.78
N GLU A 237 -30.41 -13.96 -2.00
CA GLU A 237 -31.33 -14.67 -2.90
C GLU A 237 -32.80 -14.44 -2.49
N ALA A 238 -33.11 -14.65 -1.20
CA ALA A 238 -34.47 -14.53 -0.68
C ALA A 238 -35.01 -13.09 -0.69
N LYS A 239 -34.13 -12.11 -0.44
CA LYS A 239 -34.48 -10.69 -0.38
C LYS A 239 -34.24 -9.94 -1.68
N LYS A 240 -33.80 -10.63 -2.74
CA LYS A 240 -33.47 -10.06 -4.05
C LYS A 240 -32.43 -8.93 -3.96
N ILE A 241 -31.40 -9.11 -3.13
CA ILE A 241 -30.32 -8.13 -2.92
C ILE A 241 -29.26 -8.28 -4.00
N ASP A 242 -28.79 -7.17 -4.57
CA ASP A 242 -27.88 -7.17 -5.72
C ASP A 242 -26.47 -7.64 -5.32
N VAL A 243 -25.95 -7.19 -4.17
CA VAL A 243 -24.54 -7.37 -3.79
C VAL A 243 -24.38 -7.91 -2.37
N ILE A 244 -23.49 -8.89 -2.21
CA ILE A 244 -23.02 -9.37 -0.90
C ILE A 244 -21.57 -8.90 -0.71
N LEU A 245 -21.32 -8.22 0.41
CA LEU A 245 -19.98 -7.75 0.78
C LEU A 245 -19.53 -8.47 2.05
N ALA A 246 -18.55 -9.37 1.91
CA ALA A 246 -18.12 -10.26 2.98
C ALA A 246 -16.78 -9.81 3.58
N ASP A 247 -16.77 -9.57 4.88
CA ASP A 247 -15.53 -9.37 5.66
C ASP A 247 -14.87 -10.72 5.98
N THR A 248 -13.56 -10.72 6.17
CA THR A 248 -12.80 -11.91 6.58
C THR A 248 -11.74 -11.55 7.63
N ALA A 249 -11.27 -12.56 8.36
CA ALA A 249 -10.22 -12.36 9.35
C ALA A 249 -8.91 -11.90 8.70
N GLY A 250 -8.24 -10.92 9.32
CA GLY A 250 -6.98 -10.34 8.82
C GLY A 250 -5.73 -10.75 9.59
N ARG A 251 -5.59 -12.03 9.95
CA ARG A 251 -4.45 -12.45 10.79
C ARG A 251 -3.12 -12.41 10.00
N SER A 252 -2.01 -12.60 10.72
CA SER A 252 -0.67 -12.58 10.14
C SER A 252 -0.46 -13.64 9.04
N TYR A 253 0.37 -13.34 8.05
CA TYR A 253 0.76 -14.21 6.92
C TYR A 253 1.60 -15.40 7.42
N THR A 254 2.13 -15.30 8.64
CA THR A 254 2.82 -16.38 9.33
C THR A 254 1.87 -17.41 9.95
N ASN A 255 0.55 -17.21 9.85
CA ASN A 255 -0.44 -18.14 10.38
C ASN A 255 -0.91 -19.12 9.31
N GLU A 256 -0.36 -20.33 9.30
CA GLU A 256 -0.73 -21.38 8.33
C GLU A 256 -2.24 -21.74 8.38
N ASN A 257 -2.83 -21.73 9.58
CA ASN A 257 -4.26 -22.02 9.76
C ASN A 257 -5.17 -20.96 9.10
N LEU A 258 -4.70 -19.72 8.97
CA LEU A 258 -5.44 -18.67 8.28
C LEU A 258 -5.59 -19.01 6.79
N MET A 259 -4.51 -19.42 6.12
CA MET A 259 -4.55 -19.67 4.68
C MET A 259 -5.59 -20.74 4.30
N GLU A 260 -5.65 -21.82 5.07
CA GLU A 260 -6.66 -22.88 4.85
C GLU A 260 -8.08 -22.41 5.13
N GLU A 261 -8.30 -21.56 6.14
CA GLU A 261 -9.59 -20.92 6.42
C GLU A 261 -10.04 -20.05 5.24
N LEU A 262 -9.14 -19.22 4.69
CA LEU A 262 -9.43 -18.35 3.55
C LEU A 262 -9.68 -19.16 2.26
N LYS A 263 -8.88 -20.20 1.99
CA LYS A 263 -9.11 -21.13 0.87
C LYS A 263 -10.45 -21.84 1.00
N LYS A 264 -10.86 -22.23 2.22
CA LYS A 264 -12.18 -22.81 2.48
C LYS A 264 -13.31 -21.82 2.15
N ILE A 265 -13.19 -20.54 2.55
CA ILE A 265 -14.17 -19.49 2.19
C ILE A 265 -14.35 -19.43 0.67
N VAL A 266 -13.25 -19.37 -0.08
CA VAL A 266 -13.29 -19.31 -1.55
C VAL A 266 -13.91 -20.59 -2.15
N ARG A 267 -13.48 -21.77 -1.69
CA ARG A 267 -13.97 -23.06 -2.20
C ARG A 267 -15.46 -23.24 -2.00
N VAL A 268 -15.97 -22.90 -0.82
CA VAL A 268 -17.39 -23.07 -0.45
C VAL A 268 -18.26 -22.03 -1.15
N ASN A 269 -17.84 -20.76 -1.14
CA ASN A 269 -18.71 -19.66 -1.55
C ASN A 269 -18.56 -19.27 -3.02
N ARG A 270 -17.45 -19.62 -3.68
CA ARG A 270 -17.14 -19.29 -5.08
C ARG A 270 -17.40 -17.80 -5.37
N PRO A 271 -16.66 -16.89 -4.70
CA PRO A 271 -16.87 -15.46 -4.83
C PRO A 271 -16.65 -14.96 -6.26
N ASP A 272 -17.42 -13.95 -6.64
CA ASP A 272 -17.35 -13.29 -7.94
C ASP A 272 -16.16 -12.35 -8.03
N LEU A 273 -15.81 -11.72 -6.91
CA LEU A 273 -14.64 -10.86 -6.80
C LEU A 273 -13.95 -11.05 -5.45
N LYS A 274 -12.67 -11.40 -5.51
CA LYS A 274 -11.77 -11.53 -4.35
C LYS A 274 -10.89 -10.29 -4.29
N VAL A 275 -11.12 -9.44 -3.29
CA VAL A 275 -10.47 -8.13 -3.16
C VAL A 275 -9.47 -8.16 -2.03
N LEU A 276 -8.23 -7.79 -2.29
CA LEU A 276 -7.20 -7.59 -1.28
C LEU A 276 -7.15 -6.11 -0.87
N VAL A 277 -7.32 -5.83 0.42
CA VAL A 277 -7.22 -4.47 0.98
C VAL A 277 -5.85 -4.28 1.64
N ILE A 278 -5.08 -3.33 1.12
CA ILE A 278 -3.72 -3.02 1.57
C ILE A 278 -3.65 -1.60 2.11
N ASP A 279 -2.98 -1.44 3.25
CA ASP A 279 -2.59 -0.12 3.75
C ASP A 279 -1.38 0.37 2.96
N SER A 280 -1.54 1.50 2.27
CA SER A 280 -0.49 2.04 1.40
C SER A 280 0.76 2.51 2.17
N LEU A 281 0.68 2.67 3.50
CA LEU A 281 1.81 3.05 4.36
C LEU A 281 2.70 1.87 4.76
N THR A 282 2.29 0.63 4.47
CA THR A 282 3.02 -0.57 4.92
C THR A 282 4.30 -0.86 4.11
N GLY A 283 4.58 -0.06 3.07
CA GLY A 283 5.81 -0.12 2.29
C GLY A 283 6.08 -1.53 1.73
N ASN A 284 7.27 -2.06 1.98
CA ASN A 284 7.65 -3.40 1.51
C ASN A 284 6.85 -4.55 2.15
N ASP A 285 6.22 -4.35 3.32
CA ASP A 285 5.36 -5.39 3.90
C ASP A 285 4.12 -5.64 3.01
N ALA A 286 3.62 -4.61 2.31
CA ALA A 286 2.55 -4.75 1.33
C ALA A 286 2.85 -5.81 0.26
N VAL A 287 4.12 -5.93 -0.15
CA VAL A 287 4.57 -6.91 -1.15
C VAL A 287 4.47 -8.33 -0.58
N ASN A 288 4.85 -8.53 0.68
CA ASN A 288 4.74 -9.83 1.35
C ASN A 288 3.27 -10.23 1.54
N GLN A 289 2.43 -9.29 1.96
CA GLN A 289 0.98 -9.51 2.04
C GLN A 289 0.41 -9.89 0.68
N ALA A 290 0.76 -9.14 -0.37
CA ALA A 290 0.33 -9.43 -1.73
C ALA A 290 0.72 -10.83 -2.19
N LYS A 291 1.98 -11.26 -1.95
CA LYS A 291 2.42 -12.63 -2.26
C LYS A 291 1.59 -13.69 -1.54
N PHE A 292 1.40 -13.52 -0.22
CA PHE A 292 0.62 -14.44 0.60
C PHE A 292 -0.82 -14.57 0.11
N TYR A 293 -1.56 -13.46 -0.02
CA TYR A 293 -2.96 -13.52 -0.42
C TYR A 293 -3.14 -13.95 -1.88
N ASN A 294 -2.14 -13.75 -2.75
CA ASN A 294 -2.22 -14.22 -4.13
C ASN A 294 -2.37 -15.75 -4.25
N GLU A 295 -1.97 -16.53 -3.24
CA GLU A 295 -2.24 -17.98 -3.18
C GLU A 295 -3.74 -18.33 -3.14
N ILE A 296 -4.58 -17.40 -2.70
CA ILE A 296 -6.04 -17.52 -2.65
C ILE A 296 -6.67 -17.11 -4.01
N GLY A 297 -5.85 -16.55 -4.91
CA GLY A 297 -6.23 -16.16 -6.26
C GLY A 297 -6.93 -14.81 -6.35
N ILE A 298 -6.46 -13.80 -5.61
CA ILE A 298 -7.02 -12.42 -5.61
C ILE A 298 -7.24 -11.89 -7.03
N ASP A 299 -8.38 -11.23 -7.22
CA ASP A 299 -8.80 -10.66 -8.51
C ASP A 299 -8.52 -9.16 -8.61
N ALA A 300 -8.59 -8.42 -7.50
CA ALA A 300 -8.36 -6.98 -7.47
C ALA A 300 -7.79 -6.49 -6.12
N VAL A 301 -7.22 -5.30 -6.12
CA VAL A 301 -6.63 -4.66 -4.93
C VAL A 301 -7.34 -3.34 -4.62
N ILE A 302 -7.50 -3.01 -3.35
CA ILE A 302 -7.87 -1.68 -2.87
C ILE A 302 -6.76 -1.18 -1.96
N PHE A 303 -6.33 0.07 -2.16
CA PHE A 303 -5.37 0.73 -1.27
C PHE A 303 -6.08 1.71 -0.33
N THR A 304 -5.67 1.71 0.94
CA THR A 304 -6.16 2.65 1.96
C THR A 304 -5.09 3.63 2.41
N LYS A 305 -5.54 4.70 3.08
CA LYS A 305 -4.68 5.75 3.66
C LYS A 305 -3.84 6.49 2.63
N LEU A 306 -4.36 6.69 1.42
CA LEU A 306 -3.63 7.45 0.39
C LEU A 306 -3.50 8.94 0.74
N ASP A 307 -4.40 9.48 1.55
CA ASP A 307 -4.40 10.86 2.04
C ASP A 307 -3.15 11.24 2.84
N VAL A 308 -2.51 10.24 3.44
CA VAL A 308 -1.29 10.39 4.25
C VAL A 308 -0.08 9.72 3.60
N ASN A 309 -0.20 9.27 2.35
CA ASN A 309 0.89 8.62 1.61
C ASN A 309 1.41 9.50 0.49
N GLU A 310 2.58 10.09 0.71
CA GLU A 310 3.26 10.94 -0.27
C GLU A 310 4.12 10.15 -1.27
N LYS A 311 4.49 8.90 -0.95
CA LYS A 311 5.53 8.15 -1.69
C LYS A 311 4.97 7.22 -2.77
N GLY A 312 3.82 6.57 -2.51
CA GLY A 312 3.20 5.64 -3.45
C GLY A 312 3.98 4.35 -3.75
N GLY A 313 5.12 4.10 -3.09
CA GLY A 313 6.00 2.96 -3.40
C GLY A 313 5.35 1.59 -3.24
N ALA A 314 4.51 1.42 -2.22
CA ALA A 314 3.74 0.19 -2.02
C ALA A 314 2.79 -0.10 -3.19
N ILE A 315 2.16 0.93 -3.78
CA ILE A 315 1.23 0.79 -4.89
C ILE A 315 1.97 0.29 -6.14
N LEU A 316 3.10 0.90 -6.48
CA LEU A 316 3.93 0.45 -7.61
C LEU A 316 4.41 -0.98 -7.42
N SER A 317 4.87 -1.30 -6.22
CA SER A 317 5.46 -2.61 -5.88
C SER A 317 4.44 -3.74 -5.98
N VAL A 318 3.27 -3.56 -5.38
CA VAL A 318 2.19 -4.54 -5.41
C VAL A 318 1.60 -4.66 -6.82
N SER A 319 1.46 -3.55 -7.54
CA SER A 319 0.97 -3.55 -8.94
C SER A 319 1.87 -4.38 -9.84
N TYR A 320 3.18 -4.16 -9.75
CA TYR A 320 4.17 -4.88 -10.54
C TYR A 320 4.15 -6.39 -10.23
N LEU A 321 4.04 -6.73 -8.96
CA LEU A 321 4.00 -8.12 -8.50
C LEU A 321 2.73 -8.84 -8.95
N LEU A 322 1.56 -8.28 -8.63
CA LEU A 322 0.28 -8.97 -8.80
C LEU A 322 -0.25 -8.90 -10.23
N LYS A 323 0.02 -7.78 -10.93
CA LYS A 323 -0.57 -7.47 -12.24
C LYS A 323 -2.10 -7.58 -12.26
N LYS A 324 -2.72 -7.28 -11.11
CA LYS A 324 -4.18 -7.27 -10.91
C LYS A 324 -4.69 -5.83 -10.94
N PRO A 325 -5.96 -5.61 -11.31
CA PRO A 325 -6.63 -4.32 -11.19
C PRO A 325 -6.45 -3.71 -9.80
N ILE A 326 -6.14 -2.42 -9.75
CA ILE A 326 -6.44 -1.61 -8.57
C ILE A 326 -7.86 -1.09 -8.76
N LEU A 327 -8.78 -1.58 -7.93
CA LEU A 327 -10.20 -1.25 -8.05
C LEU A 327 -10.46 0.14 -7.49
N PHE A 328 -10.16 0.36 -6.21
CA PHE A 328 -10.39 1.62 -5.53
C PHE A 328 -9.15 2.09 -4.76
N VAL A 329 -9.12 3.38 -4.50
CA VAL A 329 -8.27 3.99 -3.49
C VAL A 329 -9.14 4.72 -2.47
N CYS A 330 -8.73 4.64 -1.20
CA CYS A 330 -9.40 5.28 -0.07
C CYS A 330 -8.47 6.34 0.53
N ASP A 331 -8.95 7.59 0.57
CA ASP A 331 -8.18 8.80 0.90
C ASP A 331 -8.80 9.60 2.06
N GLY A 332 -9.20 8.91 3.13
CA GLY A 332 -9.75 9.54 4.31
C GLY A 332 -10.65 8.61 5.13
N GLN A 333 -11.36 9.16 6.11
CA GLN A 333 -12.17 8.37 7.05
C GLN A 333 -13.66 8.29 6.69
N ASN A 334 -14.18 9.24 5.91
CA ASN A 334 -15.61 9.28 5.59
C ASN A 334 -15.99 8.22 4.55
N TYR A 335 -17.27 7.87 4.48
CA TYR A 335 -17.75 6.85 3.53
C TYR A 335 -17.62 7.29 2.06
N GLU A 336 -17.51 8.58 1.83
CA GLU A 336 -17.31 9.22 0.54
C GLU A 336 -15.84 9.19 0.08
N ASN A 337 -14.89 8.95 1.00
CA ASN A 337 -13.45 8.90 0.70
C ASN A 337 -13.08 7.54 0.06
N ILE A 338 -13.63 7.30 -1.13
CA ILE A 338 -13.36 6.17 -1.99
C ILE A 338 -13.56 6.58 -3.45
N LYS A 339 -12.58 6.32 -4.30
CA LYS A 339 -12.66 6.58 -5.75
C LYS A 339 -11.96 5.48 -6.54
N TYR A 340 -12.38 5.30 -7.81
CA TYR A 340 -11.66 4.42 -8.72
C TYR A 340 -10.21 4.86 -8.83
N PHE A 341 -9.29 3.90 -8.96
CA PHE A 341 -7.88 4.24 -9.15
C PHE A 341 -7.67 4.87 -10.54
N ASP A 342 -7.15 6.09 -10.54
CA ASP A 342 -6.71 6.77 -11.75
C ASP A 342 -5.18 6.69 -11.83
N LYS A 343 -4.69 5.90 -12.78
CA LYS A 343 -3.26 5.71 -12.99
C LYS A 343 -2.56 7.00 -13.44
N ASP A 344 -3.23 7.83 -14.23
CA ASP A 344 -2.64 9.02 -14.81
C ASP A 344 -2.57 10.11 -13.73
N GLU A 345 -3.60 10.25 -12.90
CA GLU A 345 -3.58 11.06 -11.68
C GLU A 345 -2.44 10.62 -10.75
N PHE A 346 -2.32 9.32 -10.48
CA PHE A 346 -1.27 8.78 -9.61
C PHE A 346 0.15 9.04 -10.14
N ILE A 347 0.40 8.75 -11.42
CA ILE A 347 1.69 9.02 -12.07
C ILE A 347 2.00 10.51 -12.08
N ASN A 348 1.00 11.35 -12.37
CA ASN A 348 1.15 12.79 -12.31
C ASN A 348 1.56 13.24 -10.91
N ASN A 349 0.93 12.73 -9.86
CA ASN A 349 1.25 13.10 -8.48
C ASN A 349 2.69 12.70 -8.11
N ILE A 350 3.13 11.50 -8.46
CA ILE A 350 4.52 11.05 -8.25
C ILE A 350 5.52 11.96 -8.99
N LEU A 351 5.20 12.36 -10.22
CA LEU A 351 6.11 13.15 -11.06
C LEU A 351 6.05 14.67 -10.78
N ASN A 352 4.98 15.17 -10.16
CA ASN A 352 4.69 16.60 -9.99
C ASN A 352 5.09 17.18 -8.61
N PHE A 353 5.94 16.53 -7.83
CA PHE A 353 6.46 17.06 -6.55
C PHE A 353 7.33 18.34 -6.65
N GLU A 354 7.12 19.23 -7.64
CA GLU A 354 7.79 20.53 -7.81
C GLU A 354 6.79 21.71 -7.94
N ARG A 355 5.62 21.67 -7.28
CA ARG A 355 4.77 22.87 -7.15
C ARG A 355 4.49 23.22 -5.70
N GLU A 356 5.53 23.68 -5.01
CA GLU A 356 5.40 24.70 -3.96
C GLU A 356 6.58 25.69 -4.06
#